data_AF-A0A9X3K6A2-F1
#
_entry.id   AF-A0A9X3K6A2-F1
#
_cell.length_a   1.000
_cell.length_b   1.000
_cell.length_c   1.000
_cell.angle_alpha   90.00
_cell.angle_beta   90.00
_cell.angle_gamma   90.00
#
_symmetry.space_group_name_H-M   'P 1'
#
loop_
_entity.id
_entity.type
_entity.pdbx_description
1 polymer ?
#
loop_
_entity_poly.entity_id
_entity_poly.type
_entity_poly.pdbx_seq_one_letter_code
_entity_poly.pdbx_strand_id
1 'polypeptide(L)'
;MKSLYLTVFFSVLIGLLNGQDLIERNYFDNAKAKNAAIAAARYAEEGYYYTKFTTFINSVDSSRLFADTALFFIKRSLMLSDTSLYHAPKTNLRALNLLYEGKEKLVVADSVMREFYPMVEISSHRFFGKESSIHLSNAVMDLFNASLLLKSDAPKENKDIPNYEVLPFEDELVRLEADEASFQQAANSYEEEIALYEDMYKELENESVRATNASIVSSIETSMMQVEYQLNNAVSGLEDASFRIKEIRELLDKKYLQDVQGVEEPEYMSQFDKAEEGEVLMNEDVPDGLVYKIQLGYYPEDVDKNNFTGLFPVSGETVKDGLARFYAGLFFSYEEASRGNAFVRESAIPNSFVVPFYNGQKISMSRAVAIEQQRGAE
;
A
#
# COMPACT_ATOMS: atom_id res chain seq x y z
N MET A 1 -34.32 -28.96 -11.40
CA MET A 1 -34.48 -27.71 -10.62
C MET A 1 -33.34 -27.63 -9.61
N LYS A 2 -32.60 -26.50 -9.59
CA LYS A 2 -31.31 -26.24 -8.91
C LYS A 2 -30.04 -26.48 -9.75
N SER A 3 -29.84 -25.70 -10.82
CA SER A 3 -28.48 -25.33 -11.29
C SER A 3 -28.47 -24.09 -12.23
N LEU A 4 -29.38 -23.13 -12.04
CA LEU A 4 -29.52 -21.99 -12.96
C LEU A 4 -29.68 -20.62 -12.28
N TYR A 5 -29.24 -20.46 -11.03
CA TYR A 5 -29.37 -19.20 -10.29
C TYR A 5 -28.05 -18.56 -9.83
N LEU A 6 -26.88 -19.14 -10.15
CA LEU A 6 -25.59 -18.57 -9.73
C LEU A 6 -24.82 -17.86 -10.85
N THR A 7 -25.30 -17.90 -12.09
CA THR A 7 -24.66 -17.24 -13.25
C THR A 7 -25.33 -15.94 -13.70
N VAL A 8 -26.34 -15.46 -12.96
CA VAL A 8 -27.05 -14.21 -13.31
C VAL A 8 -26.77 -13.07 -12.31
N PHE A 9 -26.10 -13.33 -11.18
CA PHE A 9 -25.72 -12.27 -10.23
C PHE A 9 -24.38 -11.59 -10.54
N PHE A 10 -23.59 -12.13 -11.47
CA PHE A 10 -22.29 -11.55 -11.89
C PHE A 10 -22.38 -10.74 -13.20
N SER A 11 -23.58 -10.58 -13.77
CA SER A 11 -23.79 -9.92 -15.07
C SER A 11 -24.82 -8.78 -15.05
N VAL A 12 -25.35 -8.42 -13.88
CA VAL A 12 -26.33 -7.32 -13.74
C VAL A 12 -25.73 -6.05 -13.10
N LEU A 13 -24.55 -6.11 -12.48
CA LEU A 13 -23.89 -4.90 -11.94
C LEU A 13 -22.94 -4.19 -12.92
N ILE A 14 -22.88 -4.62 -14.18
CA ILE A 14 -22.13 -3.95 -15.26
C ILE A 14 -23.06 -3.05 -16.11
N GLY A 15 -24.34 -2.96 -15.73
CA GLY A 15 -25.38 -2.36 -16.58
C GLY A 15 -25.76 -0.89 -16.35
N LEU A 16 -25.33 -0.21 -15.28
CA LEU A 16 -25.92 1.10 -14.91
C LEU A 16 -24.97 2.17 -14.36
N LEU A 17 -23.66 2.04 -14.50
CA LEU A 17 -22.75 3.16 -14.26
C LEU A 17 -22.41 3.80 -15.60
N ASN A 18 -22.96 4.99 -15.83
CA ASN A 18 -22.50 5.87 -16.91
C ASN A 18 -20.98 6.01 -16.76
N GLY A 19 -20.23 5.47 -17.74
CA GLY A 19 -18.78 5.32 -17.67
C GLY A 19 -18.03 6.65 -17.64
N GLN A 20 -17.89 7.24 -16.45
CA GLN A 20 -16.89 8.27 -16.18
C GLN A 20 -15.86 7.77 -15.17
N ASP A 21 -14.60 7.99 -15.53
CA ASP A 21 -13.40 7.57 -14.82
C ASP A 21 -13.16 8.50 -13.60
N LEU A 22 -12.99 7.92 -12.40
CA LEU A 22 -13.00 8.61 -11.10
C LEU A 22 -11.82 9.59 -10.90
N ILE A 23 -10.73 9.40 -11.64
CA ILE A 23 -9.53 10.26 -11.60
C ILE A 23 -9.70 11.48 -12.54
N GLU A 24 -10.55 11.37 -13.57
CA GLU A 24 -10.83 12.39 -14.58
C GLU A 24 -11.95 13.37 -14.17
N ARG A 25 -12.06 13.67 -12.86
CA ARG A 25 -13.03 14.63 -12.31
C ARG A 25 -12.82 16.03 -12.89
N ASN A 26 -13.92 16.73 -13.19
CA ASN A 26 -13.88 18.17 -13.41
C ASN A 26 -13.82 18.91 -12.05
N TYR A 27 -12.61 19.28 -11.61
CA TYR A 27 -12.38 20.02 -10.36
C TYR A 27 -12.91 21.46 -10.39
N PHE A 28 -13.02 22.02 -11.60
CA PHE A 28 -13.43 23.40 -11.84
C PHE A 28 -14.47 23.44 -12.95
N ASP A 29 -15.61 24.07 -12.66
CA ASP A 29 -16.67 24.27 -13.64
C ASP A 29 -16.17 25.14 -14.79
N ASN A 30 -16.55 24.76 -16.02
CA ASN A 30 -16.12 25.45 -17.24
C ASN A 30 -14.60 25.63 -17.33
N ALA A 31 -13.76 24.67 -16.91
CA ALA A 31 -12.31 24.80 -17.00
C ALA A 31 -11.64 23.52 -17.51
N LYS A 32 -11.96 23.13 -18.76
CA LYS A 32 -11.55 21.83 -19.32
C LYS A 32 -10.04 21.65 -19.35
N ALA A 33 -9.30 22.68 -19.75
CA ALA A 33 -7.83 22.63 -19.77
C ALA A 33 -7.26 22.41 -18.37
N LYS A 34 -7.79 23.13 -17.38
CA LYS A 34 -7.36 23.05 -15.99
C LYS A 34 -7.61 21.67 -15.40
N ASN A 35 -8.81 21.12 -15.60
CA ASN A 35 -9.18 19.81 -15.07
C ASN A 35 -8.32 18.70 -15.69
N ALA A 36 -8.11 18.76 -17.01
CA ALA A 36 -7.24 17.82 -17.70
C ALA A 36 -5.78 17.91 -17.22
N ALA A 37 -5.25 19.11 -16.93
CA ALA A 37 -3.91 19.27 -16.36
C ALA A 37 -3.78 18.64 -14.96
N ILE A 38 -4.79 18.78 -14.10
CA ILE A 38 -4.79 18.19 -12.75
C ILE A 38 -4.90 16.68 -12.82
N ALA A 39 -5.80 16.17 -13.65
CA ALA A 39 -5.95 14.73 -13.86
C ALA A 39 -4.66 14.14 -14.43
N ALA A 40 -4.00 14.82 -15.39
CA ALA A 40 -2.71 14.41 -15.91
C ALA A 40 -1.64 14.36 -14.81
N ALA A 41 -1.57 15.38 -13.94
CA ALA A 41 -0.61 15.41 -12.82
C ALA A 41 -0.84 14.24 -11.85
N ARG A 42 -2.09 13.93 -11.49
CA ARG A 42 -2.43 12.80 -10.61
C ARG A 42 -2.06 11.45 -11.23
N TYR A 43 -2.36 11.26 -12.51
CA TYR A 43 -1.95 10.03 -13.20
C TYR A 43 -0.42 9.90 -13.31
N ALA A 44 0.30 11.01 -13.45
CA ALA A 44 1.77 10.99 -13.41
C ALA A 44 2.29 10.64 -12.00
N GLU A 45 1.60 11.09 -10.95
CA GLU A 45 1.91 10.79 -9.55
C GLU A 45 1.68 9.32 -9.21
N GLU A 46 0.57 8.73 -9.66
CA GLU A 46 0.34 7.28 -9.57
C GLU A 46 1.46 6.51 -10.29
N GLY A 47 1.76 6.87 -11.54
CA GLY A 47 2.86 6.27 -12.29
C GLY A 47 4.21 6.39 -11.56
N TYR A 48 4.47 7.52 -10.90
CA TYR A 48 5.66 7.72 -10.09
C TYR A 48 5.76 6.71 -8.94
N TYR A 49 4.69 6.51 -8.17
CA TYR A 49 4.70 5.53 -7.07
C TYR A 49 5.00 4.12 -7.58
N TYR A 50 4.38 3.72 -8.69
CA TYR A 50 4.64 2.41 -9.30
C TYR A 50 6.08 2.23 -9.81
N THR A 51 6.71 3.27 -10.37
CA THR A 51 8.14 3.22 -10.74
C THR A 51 9.09 3.18 -9.53
N LYS A 52 8.68 3.74 -8.38
CA LYS A 52 9.45 3.56 -7.13
C LYS A 52 9.40 2.12 -6.65
N PHE A 53 8.24 1.46 -6.69
CA PHE A 53 8.14 0.05 -6.28
C PHE A 53 9.05 -0.87 -7.10
N THR A 54 9.17 -0.65 -8.41
CA THR A 54 10.12 -1.43 -9.25
C THR A 54 11.59 -1.24 -8.88
N THR A 55 11.93 -0.21 -8.10
CA THR A 55 13.30 0.05 -7.65
C THR A 55 13.68 -0.79 -6.42
N PHE A 56 12.71 -1.16 -5.60
CA PHE A 56 12.94 -1.84 -4.32
C PHE A 56 12.65 -3.35 -4.37
N ILE A 57 11.92 -3.82 -5.38
CA ILE A 57 11.54 -5.22 -5.54
C ILE A 57 12.69 -6.04 -6.16
N ASN A 58 12.97 -7.21 -5.58
CA ASN A 58 14.00 -8.14 -6.06
C ASN A 58 13.43 -9.31 -6.90
N SER A 59 12.12 -9.30 -7.18
CA SER A 59 11.43 -10.26 -8.07
C SER A 59 11.16 -9.65 -9.45
N VAL A 60 11.50 -10.39 -10.51
CA VAL A 60 11.33 -9.96 -11.91
C VAL A 60 9.86 -9.89 -12.29
N ASP A 61 9.05 -10.89 -11.92
CA ASP A 61 7.64 -10.93 -12.31
C ASP A 61 6.79 -9.89 -11.58
N SER A 62 7.07 -9.65 -10.30
CA SER A 62 6.44 -8.56 -9.53
C SER A 62 6.82 -7.19 -10.11
N SER A 63 8.09 -7.00 -10.47
CA SER A 63 8.56 -5.74 -11.07
C SER A 63 7.93 -5.47 -12.44
N ARG A 64 7.67 -6.51 -13.25
CA ARG A 64 6.93 -6.39 -14.51
C ARG A 64 5.51 -5.90 -14.32
N LEU A 65 4.78 -6.47 -13.35
CA LEU A 65 3.40 -6.06 -13.05
C LEU A 65 3.33 -4.58 -12.66
N PHE A 66 4.26 -4.11 -11.83
CA PHE A 66 4.32 -2.69 -11.45
C PHE A 66 4.79 -1.81 -12.61
N ALA A 67 5.69 -2.29 -13.46
CA ALA A 67 6.08 -1.58 -14.67
C ALA A 67 4.92 -1.44 -15.68
N ASP A 68 4.12 -2.48 -15.89
CA ASP A 68 2.92 -2.45 -16.73
C ASP A 68 1.90 -1.43 -16.20
N THR A 69 1.72 -1.43 -14.88
CA THR A 69 0.81 -0.50 -14.19
C THR A 69 1.31 0.95 -14.28
N ALA A 70 2.60 1.18 -14.08
CA ALA A 70 3.22 2.50 -14.29
C ALA A 70 3.07 2.97 -15.74
N LEU A 71 3.36 2.13 -16.74
CA LEU A 71 3.21 2.46 -18.16
C LEU A 71 1.76 2.81 -18.52
N PHE A 72 0.77 2.13 -17.92
CA PHE A 72 -0.63 2.49 -18.07
C PHE A 72 -0.91 3.93 -17.61
N PHE A 73 -0.46 4.26 -16.39
CA PHE A 73 -0.68 5.58 -15.81
C PHE A 73 0.07 6.70 -16.55
N ILE A 74 1.30 6.45 -17.00
CA ILE A 74 2.06 7.39 -17.84
C ILE A 74 1.31 7.67 -19.14
N LYS A 75 0.78 6.64 -19.79
CA LYS A 75 0.03 6.78 -21.05
C LYS A 75 -1.27 7.57 -20.84
N ARG A 76 -1.96 7.36 -19.72
CA ARG A 76 -3.16 8.15 -19.37
C ARG A 76 -2.82 9.61 -19.10
N SER A 77 -1.75 9.86 -18.35
CA SER A 77 -1.25 11.21 -18.10
C SER A 77 -0.89 11.95 -19.40
N LEU A 78 -0.23 11.29 -20.35
CA LEU A 78 0.08 11.84 -21.67
C LEU A 78 -1.19 12.26 -22.44
N MET A 79 -2.21 11.40 -22.47
CA MET A 79 -3.48 11.67 -23.15
C MET A 79 -4.22 12.87 -22.55
N LEU A 80 -4.20 13.00 -21.22
CA LEU A 80 -4.81 14.13 -20.51
C LEU A 80 -4.00 15.41 -20.64
N SER A 81 -2.67 15.31 -20.70
CA SER A 81 -1.81 16.45 -21.03
C SER A 81 -2.11 17.00 -22.43
N ASP A 82 -2.36 16.12 -23.41
CA ASP A 82 -2.79 16.52 -24.75
C ASP A 82 -4.17 17.18 -24.76
N THR A 83 -5.10 16.63 -23.98
CA THR A 83 -6.43 17.21 -23.79
C THR A 83 -6.35 18.61 -23.15
N SER A 84 -5.45 18.79 -22.17
CA SER A 84 -5.18 20.08 -21.54
C SER A 84 -4.63 21.09 -22.54
N LEU A 85 -3.59 20.73 -23.30
CA LEU A 85 -2.98 21.56 -24.34
C LEU A 85 -3.99 21.98 -25.42
N TYR A 86 -4.88 21.09 -25.83
CA TYR A 86 -5.91 21.37 -26.82
C TYR A 86 -6.90 22.44 -26.35
N HIS A 87 -7.31 22.38 -25.09
CA HIS A 87 -8.27 23.32 -24.51
C HIS A 87 -7.62 24.59 -23.94
N ALA A 88 -6.30 24.60 -23.71
CA ALA A 88 -5.61 25.72 -23.09
C ALA A 88 -5.65 26.99 -23.99
N PRO A 89 -5.89 28.18 -23.41
CA PRO A 89 -5.85 29.43 -24.15
C PRO A 89 -4.45 29.68 -24.73
N LYS A 90 -4.37 29.86 -26.06
CA LYS A 90 -3.09 30.10 -26.77
C LYS A 90 -2.34 31.35 -26.29
N THR A 91 -3.04 32.26 -25.60
CA THR A 91 -2.47 33.48 -25.01
C THR A 91 -1.77 33.24 -23.66
N ASN A 92 -2.00 32.10 -23.00
CA ASN A 92 -1.39 31.76 -21.72
C ASN A 92 -0.06 31.01 -21.91
N LEU A 93 0.94 31.72 -22.45
CA LEU A 93 2.23 31.15 -22.85
C LEU A 93 2.96 30.44 -21.70
N ARG A 94 2.82 30.94 -20.46
CA ARG A 94 3.48 30.36 -19.29
C ARG A 94 2.87 29.01 -18.91
N ALA A 95 1.54 28.87 -18.93
CA ALA A 95 0.88 27.59 -18.70
C ALA A 95 1.18 26.59 -19.82
N LEU A 96 1.19 27.05 -21.08
CA LEU A 96 1.53 26.20 -22.23
C LEU A 96 2.96 25.67 -22.15
N ASN A 97 3.93 26.50 -21.75
CA ASN A 97 5.31 26.05 -21.62
C ASN A 97 5.44 24.92 -20.60
N LEU A 98 4.81 25.08 -19.42
CA LEU A 98 4.79 24.03 -18.39
C LEU A 98 4.08 22.75 -18.86
N LEU A 99 2.97 22.86 -19.60
CA LEU A 99 2.30 21.67 -20.16
C LEU A 99 3.20 20.94 -21.18
N TYR A 100 3.93 21.67 -22.03
CA TYR A 100 4.86 21.04 -22.98
C TYR A 100 6.05 20.40 -22.28
N GLU A 101 6.66 21.09 -21.30
CA GLU A 101 7.78 20.55 -20.52
C GLU A 101 7.36 19.31 -19.71
N GLY A 102 6.18 19.34 -19.06
CA GLY A 102 5.63 18.21 -18.34
C GLY A 102 5.34 17.02 -19.26
N LYS A 103 4.76 17.27 -20.45
CA LYS A 103 4.54 16.23 -21.46
C LYS A 103 5.84 15.60 -21.95
N GLU A 104 6.86 16.40 -22.23
CA GLU A 104 8.16 15.91 -22.69
C GLU A 104 8.77 14.97 -21.66
N LYS A 105 8.72 15.33 -20.37
CA LYS A 105 9.20 14.49 -19.26
C LYS A 105 8.43 13.16 -19.16
N LEU A 106 7.10 13.16 -19.38
CA LEU A 106 6.32 11.92 -19.46
C LEU A 106 6.75 11.03 -20.63
N VAL A 107 7.04 11.61 -21.80
CA VAL A 107 7.53 10.86 -22.97
C VAL A 107 8.90 10.23 -22.69
N VAL A 108 9.79 10.97 -22.03
CA VAL A 108 11.10 10.44 -21.61
C VAL A 108 10.91 9.30 -20.61
N ALA A 109 10.04 9.46 -19.61
CA ALA A 109 9.74 8.40 -18.64
C ALA A 109 9.20 7.12 -19.32
N ASP A 110 8.23 7.25 -20.24
CA ASP A 110 7.70 6.12 -21.02
C ASP A 110 8.79 5.45 -21.86
N SER A 111 9.65 6.24 -22.52
CA SER A 111 10.74 5.73 -23.36
C SER A 111 11.76 4.93 -22.55
N VAL A 112 12.20 5.47 -21.41
CA VAL A 112 13.12 4.81 -20.48
C VAL A 112 12.53 3.49 -19.98
N MET A 113 11.25 3.46 -19.60
CA MET A 113 10.61 2.22 -19.17
C MET A 113 10.51 1.17 -20.28
N ARG A 114 10.19 1.60 -21.51
CA ARG A 114 10.03 0.70 -22.67
C ARG A 114 11.33 0.15 -23.19
N GLU A 115 12.44 0.88 -23.06
CA GLU A 115 13.77 0.41 -23.46
C GLU A 115 14.15 -0.89 -22.74
N PHE A 116 13.75 -1.01 -21.47
CA PHE A 116 14.07 -2.16 -20.64
C PHE A 116 12.91 -3.16 -20.53
N TYR A 117 11.72 -2.88 -21.05
CA TYR A 117 10.56 -3.80 -21.05
C TYR A 117 10.73 -5.00 -22.01
N PRO A 118 10.35 -6.25 -21.64
CA PRO A 118 9.66 -6.70 -20.44
C PRO A 118 10.60 -7.05 -19.27
N MET A 119 11.84 -6.56 -19.29
CA MET A 119 12.79 -6.61 -18.18
C MET A 119 13.19 -8.05 -17.79
N VAL A 120 14.39 -8.43 -18.21
CA VAL A 120 14.92 -9.80 -18.09
C VAL A 120 15.92 -9.96 -16.94
N GLU A 121 16.48 -8.87 -16.41
CA GLU A 121 17.46 -8.87 -15.32
C GLU A 121 17.11 -7.84 -14.24
N ILE A 122 17.38 -8.15 -12.97
CA ILE A 122 17.05 -7.29 -11.81
C ILE A 122 17.83 -5.95 -11.86
N SER A 123 19.07 -5.97 -12.34
CA SER A 123 19.92 -4.78 -12.51
C SER A 123 19.28 -3.74 -13.42
N SER A 124 18.57 -4.18 -14.46
CA SER A 124 17.84 -3.32 -15.39
C SER A 124 16.70 -2.57 -14.69
N HIS A 125 16.08 -3.18 -13.66
CA HIS A 125 14.90 -2.63 -13.03
C HIS A 125 15.15 -1.48 -12.08
N ARG A 126 16.24 -1.57 -11.31
CA ARG A 126 16.69 -0.48 -10.44
C ARG A 126 17.09 0.76 -11.23
N PHE A 127 17.66 0.57 -12.42
CA PHE A 127 18.07 1.67 -13.30
C PHE A 127 16.86 2.42 -13.87
N PHE A 128 15.94 1.75 -14.56
CA PHE A 128 14.79 2.44 -15.14
C PHE A 128 13.84 2.97 -14.05
N GLY A 129 13.65 2.25 -12.94
CA GLY A 129 12.76 2.69 -11.85
C GLY A 129 13.21 4.03 -11.28
N LYS A 130 14.52 4.17 -11.06
CA LYS A 130 15.12 5.44 -10.63
C LYS A 130 15.00 6.54 -11.68
N GLU A 131 15.44 6.29 -12.91
CA GLU A 131 15.45 7.32 -13.97
C GLU A 131 14.03 7.77 -14.33
N SER A 132 13.09 6.83 -14.53
CA SER A 132 11.69 7.15 -14.82
C SER A 132 11.01 7.89 -13.67
N SER A 133 11.29 7.55 -12.41
CA SER A 133 10.70 8.25 -11.25
C SER A 133 11.11 9.73 -11.19
N ILE A 134 12.34 10.08 -11.58
CA ILE A 134 12.82 11.47 -11.61
C ILE A 134 12.03 12.27 -12.64
N HIS A 135 11.87 11.72 -13.85
CA HIS A 135 11.11 12.37 -14.91
C HIS A 135 9.63 12.52 -14.54
N LEU A 136 9.03 11.50 -13.91
CA LEU A 136 7.64 11.55 -13.47
C LEU A 136 7.41 12.58 -12.37
N SER A 137 8.28 12.64 -11.35
CA SER A 137 8.18 13.65 -10.29
C SER A 137 8.24 15.08 -10.85
N ASN A 138 9.12 15.32 -11.83
CA ASN A 138 9.21 16.63 -12.48
C ASN A 138 7.96 16.91 -13.34
N ALA A 139 7.45 15.91 -14.07
CA ALA A 139 6.23 16.05 -14.85
C ALA A 139 5.00 16.37 -13.98
N VAL A 140 4.86 15.73 -12.81
CA VAL A 140 3.81 16.04 -11.82
C VAL A 140 3.87 17.52 -11.44
N MET A 141 5.06 18.02 -11.11
CA MET A 141 5.25 19.40 -10.70
C MET A 141 4.86 20.39 -11.82
N ASP A 142 5.27 20.14 -13.05
CA ASP A 142 4.97 21.04 -14.18
C ASP A 142 3.49 21.03 -14.56
N LEU A 143 2.86 19.85 -14.61
CA LEU A 143 1.44 19.71 -14.93
C LEU A 143 0.55 20.32 -13.85
N PHE A 144 0.92 20.12 -12.57
CA PHE A 144 0.23 20.76 -11.45
C PHE A 144 0.39 22.28 -11.51
N ASN A 145 1.61 22.80 -11.69
CA ASN A 145 1.86 24.23 -11.81
C ASN A 145 1.15 24.86 -13.02
N ALA A 146 1.09 24.15 -14.16
CA ALA A 146 0.32 24.58 -15.31
C ALA A 146 -1.17 24.72 -14.95
N SER A 147 -1.73 23.78 -14.18
CA SER A 147 -3.12 23.85 -13.75
C SER A 147 -3.44 25.08 -12.90
N LEU A 148 -2.49 25.54 -12.07
CA LEU A 148 -2.66 26.75 -11.26
C LEU A 148 -2.74 28.02 -12.12
N LEU A 149 -2.09 28.00 -13.30
CA LEU A 149 -2.06 29.13 -14.23
C LEU A 149 -3.22 29.11 -15.24
N LEU A 150 -3.85 27.95 -15.46
CA LEU A 150 -5.03 27.82 -16.33
C LEU A 150 -6.26 28.39 -15.62
N LYS A 151 -6.98 29.29 -16.29
CA LYS A 151 -8.22 29.90 -15.78
C LYS A 151 -9.44 29.12 -16.29
N SER A 152 -10.60 29.35 -15.65
CA SER A 152 -11.88 28.92 -16.20
C SER A 152 -12.14 29.57 -17.56
N ASP A 153 -12.69 28.80 -18.48
CA ASP A 153 -13.20 29.25 -19.76
C ASP A 153 -14.28 30.33 -19.54
N ALA A 154 -14.42 31.26 -20.49
CA ALA A 154 -15.50 32.24 -20.47
C ALA A 154 -16.87 31.50 -20.45
N PRO A 155 -17.86 32.00 -19.69
CA PRO A 155 -19.11 31.27 -19.48
C PRO A 155 -19.78 31.03 -20.84
N LYS A 156 -19.94 29.76 -21.20
CA LYS A 156 -20.88 29.36 -22.25
C LYS A 156 -22.21 29.04 -21.59
N GLU A 157 -23.29 29.51 -22.24
CA GLU A 157 -24.67 29.25 -21.83
C GLU A 157 -24.89 27.78 -21.51
N ASN A 158 -25.53 27.61 -20.36
CA ASN A 158 -25.88 26.37 -19.72
C ASN A 158 -26.54 25.40 -20.72
N LYS A 159 -25.90 24.25 -20.94
CA LYS A 159 -26.61 23.05 -21.37
C LYS A 159 -26.34 22.03 -20.28
N ASP A 160 -27.43 21.53 -19.69
CA ASP A 160 -27.46 20.57 -18.60
C ASP A 160 -26.37 19.48 -18.78
N ILE A 161 -25.26 19.65 -18.08
CA ILE A 161 -24.29 18.59 -17.85
C ILE A 161 -24.66 18.05 -16.47
N PRO A 162 -24.89 16.74 -16.30
CA PRO A 162 -25.21 16.19 -14.99
C PRO A 162 -24.10 16.56 -14.01
N ASN A 163 -24.47 17.20 -12.91
CA ASN A 163 -23.57 17.30 -11.75
C ASN A 163 -23.22 15.87 -11.34
N TYR A 164 -21.93 15.56 -11.28
CA TYR A 164 -21.49 14.27 -10.77
C TYR A 164 -21.48 14.33 -9.24
N GLU A 165 -22.12 13.33 -8.64
CA GLU A 165 -22.03 13.07 -7.22
C GLU A 165 -20.62 12.57 -6.90
N VAL A 166 -20.00 13.19 -5.89
CA VAL A 166 -18.78 12.69 -5.24
C VAL A 166 -19.09 11.27 -4.77
N LEU A 167 -18.18 10.30 -4.95
CA LEU A 167 -18.30 9.02 -4.25
C LEU A 167 -18.54 9.35 -2.77
N PRO A 168 -19.67 8.95 -2.18
CA PRO A 168 -19.89 9.11 -0.76
C PRO A 168 -18.62 8.69 0.00
N PHE A 169 -18.25 9.45 1.04
CA PHE A 169 -17.07 9.19 1.87
C PHE A 169 -16.92 7.69 2.25
N GLU A 170 -18.05 7.03 2.43
CA GLU A 170 -18.21 5.60 2.69
C GLU A 170 -17.63 4.69 1.58
N ASP A 171 -17.77 5.03 0.29
CA ASP A 171 -17.38 4.14 -0.81
C ASP A 171 -15.85 4.06 -1.02
N GLU A 172 -15.13 5.16 -0.79
CA GLU A 172 -13.66 5.18 -0.86
C GLU A 172 -13.03 4.47 0.35
N LEU A 173 -13.68 4.59 1.51
CA LEU A 173 -13.31 3.86 2.72
C LEU A 173 -13.48 2.34 2.50
N VAL A 174 -14.66 1.91 2.03
CA VAL A 174 -14.98 0.51 1.73
C VAL A 174 -13.99 -0.09 0.72
N ARG A 175 -13.58 0.66 -0.29
CA ARG A 175 -12.58 0.20 -1.26
C ARG A 175 -11.22 -0.02 -0.60
N LEU A 176 -10.70 0.96 0.15
CA LEU A 176 -9.40 0.85 0.81
C LEU A 176 -9.40 -0.29 1.83
N GLU A 177 -10.50 -0.51 2.54
CA GLU A 177 -10.67 -1.66 3.44
C GLU A 177 -10.70 -3.00 2.70
N ALA A 178 -11.33 -3.06 1.52
CA ALA A 178 -11.34 -4.27 0.70
C ALA A 178 -9.94 -4.60 0.16
N ASP A 179 -9.18 -3.58 -0.25
CA ASP A 179 -7.79 -3.71 -0.68
C ASP A 179 -6.92 -4.18 0.50
N GLU A 180 -7.06 -3.57 1.68
CA GLU A 180 -6.37 -3.98 2.90
C GLU A 180 -6.66 -5.44 3.27
N ALA A 181 -7.93 -5.84 3.26
CA ALA A 181 -8.34 -7.21 3.56
C ALA A 181 -7.74 -8.22 2.57
N SER A 182 -7.66 -7.86 1.29
CA SER A 182 -7.05 -8.70 0.25
C SER A 182 -5.56 -8.89 0.48
N PHE A 183 -4.82 -7.82 0.80
CA PHE A 183 -3.40 -7.94 1.14
C PHE A 183 -3.16 -8.67 2.46
N GLN A 184 -4.05 -8.51 3.45
CA GLN A 184 -3.99 -9.26 4.70
C GLN A 184 -4.20 -10.77 4.45
N GLN A 185 -5.13 -11.14 3.57
CA GLN A 185 -5.32 -12.53 3.17
C GLN A 185 -4.08 -13.09 2.46
N ALA A 186 -3.45 -12.31 1.57
CA ALA A 186 -2.21 -12.71 0.92
C ALA A 186 -1.06 -12.90 1.94
N ALA A 187 -0.91 -11.98 2.90
CA ALA A 187 0.06 -12.11 3.97
C ALA A 187 -0.15 -13.41 4.78
N ASN A 188 -1.39 -13.69 5.18
CA ASN A 188 -1.69 -14.93 5.90
C ASN A 188 -1.37 -16.19 5.06
N SER A 189 -1.65 -16.17 3.76
CA SER A 189 -1.29 -17.27 2.84
C SER A 189 0.22 -17.50 2.79
N TYR A 190 1.02 -16.42 2.75
CA TYR A 190 2.47 -16.55 2.79
C TYR A 190 2.96 -17.10 4.13
N GLU A 191 2.35 -16.72 5.25
CA GLU A 191 2.68 -17.30 6.57
C GLU A 191 2.40 -18.81 6.61
N GLU A 192 1.28 -19.27 6.05
CA GLU A 192 0.96 -20.69 5.92
C GLU A 192 1.95 -21.43 5.01
N GLU A 193 2.32 -20.85 3.87
CA GLU A 193 3.33 -21.42 2.96
C GLU A 193 4.72 -21.51 3.62
N ILE A 194 5.11 -20.48 4.37
CA ILE A 194 6.36 -20.46 5.12
C ILE A 194 6.39 -21.61 6.13
N ALA A 195 5.34 -21.78 6.93
CA ALA A 195 5.25 -22.86 7.91
C ALA A 195 5.35 -24.24 7.23
N LEU A 196 4.66 -24.41 6.10
CA LEU A 196 4.72 -25.63 5.32
C LEU A 196 6.14 -25.93 4.82
N TYR A 197 6.84 -24.95 4.23
CA TYR A 197 8.19 -25.15 3.71
C TYR A 197 9.20 -25.45 4.82
N GLU A 198 9.03 -24.89 6.01
CA GLU A 198 9.90 -25.19 7.15
C GLU A 198 9.70 -26.61 7.67
N ASP A 199 8.46 -27.07 7.78
CA ASP A 199 8.16 -28.45 8.15
C ASP A 199 8.76 -29.42 7.13
N MET A 200 8.62 -29.12 5.84
CA MET A 200 9.24 -29.91 4.77
C MET A 200 10.77 -29.90 4.86
N TYR A 201 11.39 -28.75 5.12
CA TYR A 201 12.85 -28.64 5.25
C TYR A 201 13.36 -29.49 6.43
N LYS A 202 12.69 -29.39 7.60
CA LYS A 202 13.00 -30.20 8.80
C LYS A 202 12.85 -31.69 8.54
N GLU A 203 11.83 -32.11 7.79
CA GLU A 203 11.65 -33.51 7.42
C GLU A 203 12.80 -34.00 6.52
N LEU A 204 13.14 -33.24 5.48
CA LEU A 204 14.26 -33.56 4.57
C LEU A 204 15.61 -33.61 5.31
N GLU A 205 15.87 -32.68 6.23
CA GLU A 205 17.08 -32.68 7.05
C GLU A 205 17.19 -33.98 7.87
N ASN A 206 16.10 -34.39 8.52
CA ASN A 206 16.05 -35.64 9.29
C ASN A 206 16.26 -36.88 8.40
N GLU A 207 15.74 -36.88 7.17
CA GLU A 207 15.98 -37.95 6.20
C GLU A 207 17.44 -37.99 5.73
N SER A 208 18.04 -36.82 5.49
CA SER A 208 19.46 -36.69 5.11
C SER A 208 20.38 -37.31 6.16
N VAL A 209 20.13 -37.02 7.44
CA VAL A 209 20.90 -37.55 8.58
C VAL A 209 20.78 -39.08 8.68
N ARG A 210 19.63 -39.66 8.30
CA ARG A 210 19.40 -41.12 8.35
C ARG A 210 19.92 -41.85 7.11
N ALA A 211 20.17 -41.15 6.01
CA ALA A 211 20.58 -41.74 4.75
C ALA A 211 22.04 -42.22 4.79
N THR A 212 22.26 -43.49 4.46
CA THR A 212 23.61 -44.09 4.40
C THR A 212 24.24 -44.06 3.01
N ASN A 213 23.47 -43.70 1.96
CA ASN A 213 23.95 -43.68 0.57
C ASN A 213 24.20 -42.25 0.09
N ALA A 214 25.43 -41.97 -0.35
CA ALA A 214 25.84 -40.66 -0.83
C ALA A 214 24.99 -40.10 -1.99
N SER A 215 24.49 -40.96 -2.88
CA SER A 215 23.61 -40.51 -3.98
C SER A 215 22.24 -40.05 -3.48
N ILE A 216 21.74 -40.64 -2.39
CA ILE A 216 20.46 -40.26 -1.79
C ILE A 216 20.63 -38.96 -1.02
N VAL A 217 21.71 -38.82 -0.25
CA VAL A 217 22.07 -37.57 0.44
C VAL A 217 22.13 -36.41 -0.55
N SER A 218 22.83 -36.57 -1.68
CA SER A 218 22.92 -35.51 -2.71
C SER A 218 21.57 -35.14 -3.33
N SER A 219 20.66 -36.11 -3.50
CA SER A 219 19.30 -35.81 -3.97
C SER A 219 18.46 -35.07 -2.93
N ILE A 220 18.61 -35.42 -1.64
CA ILE A 220 17.92 -34.74 -0.54
C ILE A 220 18.44 -33.31 -0.40
N GLU A 221 19.76 -33.09 -0.46
CA GLU A 221 20.36 -31.75 -0.47
C GLU A 221 19.82 -30.89 -1.63
N THR A 222 19.61 -31.49 -2.81
CA THR A 222 19.00 -30.78 -3.95
C THR A 222 17.56 -30.38 -3.66
N SER A 223 16.76 -31.27 -3.06
CA SER A 223 15.40 -30.95 -2.62
C SER A 223 15.38 -29.90 -1.51
N MET A 224 16.31 -29.94 -0.56
CA MET A 224 16.45 -28.92 0.49
C MET A 224 16.74 -27.54 -0.11
N MET A 225 17.64 -27.45 -1.09
CA MET A 225 17.90 -26.18 -1.81
C MET A 225 16.66 -25.65 -2.53
N GLN A 226 15.83 -26.52 -3.11
CA GLN A 226 14.59 -26.12 -3.75
C GLN A 226 13.56 -25.60 -2.74
N VAL A 227 13.41 -26.28 -1.59
CA VAL A 227 12.53 -25.85 -0.51
C VAL A 227 13.00 -24.50 0.06
N GLU A 228 14.30 -24.33 0.28
CA GLU A 228 14.89 -23.07 0.74
C GLU A 228 14.65 -21.91 -0.25
N TYR A 229 14.72 -22.18 -1.55
CA TYR A 229 14.36 -21.20 -2.58
C TYR A 229 12.88 -20.78 -2.49
N GLN A 230 11.96 -21.74 -2.32
CA GLN A 230 10.53 -21.43 -2.18
C GLN A 230 10.23 -20.69 -0.88
N LEU A 231 10.88 -21.07 0.22
CA LEU A 231 10.78 -20.41 1.51
C LEU A 231 11.19 -18.93 1.40
N ASN A 232 12.32 -18.64 0.76
CA ASN A 232 12.78 -17.26 0.56
C ASN A 232 11.81 -16.44 -0.32
N ASN A 233 11.21 -17.05 -1.35
CA ASN A 233 10.20 -16.38 -2.16
C ASN A 233 8.94 -16.04 -1.35
N ALA A 234 8.46 -16.97 -0.52
CA ALA A 234 7.29 -16.76 0.34
C ALA A 234 7.56 -15.65 1.38
N VAL A 235 8.75 -15.64 1.99
CA VAL A 235 9.19 -14.55 2.90
C VAL A 235 9.20 -13.20 2.18
N SER A 236 9.75 -13.13 0.97
CA SER A 236 9.73 -11.88 0.19
C SER A 236 8.30 -11.44 -0.15
N GLY A 237 7.41 -12.37 -0.47
CA GLY A 237 5.99 -12.08 -0.71
C GLY A 237 5.27 -11.54 0.52
N LEU A 238 5.59 -12.08 1.70
CA LEU A 238 5.07 -11.61 2.99
C LEU A 238 5.52 -10.18 3.30
N GLU A 239 6.80 -9.85 3.07
CA GLU A 239 7.33 -8.50 3.25
C GLU A 239 6.64 -7.49 2.31
N ASP A 240 6.47 -7.84 1.03
CA ASP A 240 5.78 -7.01 0.04
C ASP A 240 4.31 -6.77 0.44
N ALA A 241 3.58 -7.81 0.83
CA ALA A 241 2.19 -7.68 1.27
C ALA A 241 2.09 -6.80 2.53
N SER A 242 2.99 -6.97 3.49
CA SER A 242 3.05 -6.15 4.70
C SER A 242 3.30 -4.68 4.39
N PHE A 243 4.15 -4.38 3.41
CA PHE A 243 4.41 -3.03 2.97
C PHE A 243 3.17 -2.39 2.32
N ARG A 244 2.39 -3.16 1.54
CA ARG A 244 1.12 -2.67 0.94
C ARG A 244 0.04 -2.37 1.96
N ILE A 245 -0.13 -3.24 2.95
CA ILE A 245 -1.06 -3.01 4.06
C ILE A 245 -0.72 -1.70 4.77
N LYS A 246 0.57 -1.43 4.97
CA LYS A 246 1.05 -0.19 5.57
C LYS A 246 0.65 1.05 4.76
N GLU A 247 0.90 1.06 3.46
CA GLU A 247 0.53 2.20 2.60
C GLU A 247 -0.98 2.48 2.62
N ILE A 248 -1.79 1.43 2.54
CA ILE A 248 -3.25 1.57 2.62
C ILE A 248 -3.67 2.12 3.98
N ARG A 249 -3.07 1.62 5.06
CA ARG A 249 -3.34 2.12 6.41
C ARG A 249 -2.93 3.57 6.62
N GLU A 250 -1.87 4.06 5.96
CA GLU A 250 -1.52 5.48 5.98
C GLU A 250 -2.59 6.36 5.33
N LEU A 251 -3.20 5.89 4.23
CA LEU A 251 -4.28 6.60 3.55
C LEU A 251 -5.57 6.59 4.38
N LEU A 252 -5.84 5.46 5.04
CA LEU A 252 -6.97 5.26 5.94
C LEU A 252 -6.84 6.06 7.25
N ASP A 253 -5.62 6.26 7.75
CA ASP A 253 -5.37 6.91 9.06
C ASP A 253 -6.02 8.29 9.14
N LYS A 254 -5.84 9.09 8.07
CA LYS A 254 -6.44 10.43 7.94
C LYS A 254 -7.98 10.40 7.93
N LYS A 255 -8.59 9.29 7.55
CA LYS A 255 -10.05 9.13 7.44
C LYS A 255 -10.64 8.70 8.78
N TYR A 256 -10.10 7.65 9.40
CA TYR A 256 -10.60 7.16 10.69
C TYR A 256 -10.46 8.17 11.83
N LEU A 257 -9.42 9.01 11.81
CA LEU A 257 -9.25 10.12 12.78
C LEU A 257 -10.45 11.09 12.83
N GLN A 258 -11.20 11.24 11.73
CA GLN A 258 -12.42 12.06 11.71
C GLN A 258 -13.61 11.36 12.37
N ASP A 259 -13.67 10.03 12.31
CA ASP A 259 -14.80 9.22 12.77
C ASP A 259 -14.79 8.95 14.29
N VAL A 260 -13.61 9.00 14.94
CA VAL A 260 -13.46 8.91 16.40
C VAL A 260 -13.34 10.28 17.09
N GLN A 261 -13.48 11.38 16.35
CA GLN A 261 -13.30 12.72 16.87
C GLN A 261 -14.39 13.05 17.93
N GLY A 262 -14.00 13.13 19.21
CA GLY A 262 -14.90 13.48 20.32
C GLY A 262 -15.48 12.30 21.10
N VAL A 263 -15.00 11.07 20.90
CA VAL A 263 -15.26 9.93 21.80
C VAL A 263 -14.52 10.15 23.13
N GLU A 264 -15.19 9.95 24.28
CA GLU A 264 -14.52 10.07 25.59
C GLU A 264 -13.40 9.03 25.73
N GLU A 265 -12.17 9.51 25.86
CA GLU A 265 -10.98 8.68 26.10
C GLU A 265 -11.12 7.98 27.46
N PRO A 266 -10.80 6.66 27.57
CA PRO A 266 -10.75 6.01 28.87
C PRO A 266 -9.75 6.72 29.80
N GLU A 267 -9.98 6.68 31.13
CA GLU A 267 -9.09 7.26 32.14
C GLU A 267 -7.67 6.62 32.10
N TYR A 268 -6.81 7.12 31.19
CA TYR A 268 -5.36 6.97 31.01
C TYR A 268 -4.68 5.60 31.20
N MET A 269 -3.88 5.17 30.19
CA MET A 269 -2.41 5.01 30.30
C MET A 269 -1.77 4.89 28.90
N SER A 270 -1.03 5.94 28.52
CA SER A 270 -0.08 6.00 27.40
C SER A 270 0.97 4.90 27.55
N GLN A 271 1.34 4.19 26.49
CA GLN A 271 2.21 3.02 26.64
C GLN A 271 3.69 3.22 26.36
N PHE A 272 4.16 4.39 25.95
CA PHE A 272 5.61 4.65 26.02
C PHE A 272 6.03 5.08 27.44
N ASP A 273 5.55 4.37 28.46
CA ASP A 273 5.66 4.78 29.87
C ASP A 273 6.95 4.31 30.56
N LYS A 274 7.88 3.66 29.84
CA LYS A 274 9.16 3.24 30.41
C LYS A 274 10.35 3.80 29.64
N ALA A 275 11.09 4.67 30.32
CA ALA A 275 12.41 5.15 29.93
C ALA A 275 13.53 4.09 30.11
N GLU A 276 13.22 2.91 30.64
CA GLU A 276 14.17 1.82 30.84
C GLU A 276 13.96 0.72 29.77
N GLU A 277 15.08 0.21 29.25
CA GLU A 277 15.15 -0.97 28.37
C GLU A 277 14.28 -2.10 28.93
N GLY A 278 13.19 -2.42 28.23
CA GLY A 278 12.33 -3.54 28.58
C GLY A 278 12.82 -4.84 27.95
N GLU A 279 12.51 -5.98 28.56
CA GLU A 279 12.56 -7.24 27.84
C GLU A 279 11.48 -7.23 26.75
N VAL A 280 11.84 -7.69 25.55
CA VAL A 280 10.85 -7.96 24.51
C VAL A 280 10.14 -9.25 24.87
N LEU A 281 8.84 -9.16 25.10
CA LEU A 281 8.02 -10.28 25.50
C LEU A 281 7.49 -10.97 24.22
N MET A 282 7.89 -12.22 24.03
CA MET A 282 7.53 -13.02 22.86
C MET A 282 6.28 -13.86 23.15
N ASN A 283 5.36 -13.89 22.19
CA ASN A 283 4.15 -14.72 22.18
C ASN A 283 3.25 -14.53 23.42
N GLU A 284 3.11 -13.28 23.89
CA GLU A 284 2.17 -12.95 24.96
C GLU A 284 0.73 -12.85 24.48
N ASP A 285 -0.18 -13.32 25.32
CA ASP A 285 -1.62 -13.16 25.11
C ASP A 285 -2.01 -11.68 25.12
N VAL A 286 -2.78 -11.27 24.11
CA VAL A 286 -3.32 -9.91 24.05
C VAL A 286 -4.51 -9.80 25.01
N PRO A 287 -4.59 -8.75 25.85
CA PRO A 287 -5.70 -8.59 26.80
C PRO A 287 -7.08 -8.59 26.14
N ASP A 288 -8.08 -9.00 26.92
CA ASP A 288 -9.48 -8.99 26.51
C ASP A 288 -9.99 -7.55 26.28
N GLY A 289 -10.94 -7.42 25.36
CA GLY A 289 -11.48 -6.13 24.91
C GLY A 289 -10.79 -5.60 23.65
N LEU A 290 -11.26 -4.45 23.16
CA LEU A 290 -10.65 -3.72 22.05
C LEU A 290 -9.37 -3.03 22.55
N VAL A 291 -8.26 -3.36 21.90
CA VAL A 291 -6.94 -2.78 22.10
C VAL A 291 -6.24 -2.61 20.74
N TYR A 292 -5.31 -1.67 20.66
CA TYR A 292 -4.53 -1.37 19.46
C TYR A 292 -3.05 -1.59 19.75
N LYS A 293 -2.30 -2.14 18.81
CA LYS A 293 -0.83 -2.24 18.87
C LYS A 293 -0.23 -1.60 17.62
N ILE A 294 0.99 -1.10 17.69
CA ILE A 294 1.68 -0.56 16.50
C ILE A 294 2.59 -1.65 15.94
N GLN A 295 2.27 -2.21 14.78
CA GLN A 295 3.12 -3.18 14.12
C GLN A 295 4.33 -2.46 13.51
N LEU A 296 5.53 -2.92 13.87
CA LEU A 296 6.80 -2.36 13.39
C LEU A 296 7.21 -3.00 12.07
N GLY A 297 6.90 -4.29 11.89
CA GLY A 297 7.28 -5.08 10.73
C GLY A 297 7.64 -6.52 11.09
N TYR A 298 8.14 -7.24 10.10
CA TYR A 298 8.77 -8.56 10.28
C TYR A 298 10.27 -8.36 10.38
N TYR A 299 10.88 -8.94 11.42
CA TYR A 299 12.31 -8.83 11.68
C TYR A 299 12.86 -10.18 12.13
N PRO A 300 14.18 -10.42 11.99
CA PRO A 300 14.82 -11.56 12.61
C PRO A 300 14.56 -11.59 14.13
N GLU A 301 14.40 -12.77 14.73
CA GLU A 301 14.18 -12.89 16.18
C GLU A 301 15.35 -12.35 17.02
N ASP A 302 16.57 -12.39 16.47
CA ASP A 302 17.80 -11.87 17.07
C ASP A 302 18.05 -10.38 16.77
N VAL A 303 17.05 -9.67 16.25
CA VAL A 303 17.15 -8.23 15.97
C VAL A 303 17.65 -7.46 17.19
N ASP A 304 18.60 -6.54 16.96
CA ASP A 304 19.16 -5.73 18.03
C ASP A 304 18.05 -4.89 18.68
N LYS A 305 17.79 -5.15 19.96
CA LYS A 305 16.76 -4.48 20.77
C LYS A 305 16.98 -2.98 20.87
N ASN A 306 18.22 -2.52 20.68
CA ASN A 306 18.54 -1.08 20.60
C ASN A 306 17.79 -0.39 19.46
N ASN A 307 17.39 -1.11 18.40
CA ASN A 307 16.59 -0.57 17.30
C ASN A 307 15.18 -0.13 17.75
N PHE A 308 14.71 -0.59 18.91
CA PHE A 308 13.40 -0.26 19.47
C PHE A 308 13.48 0.66 20.69
N THR A 309 14.64 1.28 20.94
CA THR A 309 14.83 2.21 22.06
C THR A 309 13.80 3.33 22.03
N GLY A 310 13.11 3.56 23.15
CA GLY A 310 12.05 4.56 23.26
C GLY A 310 10.68 4.11 22.74
N LEU A 311 10.55 2.87 22.24
CA LEU A 311 9.29 2.29 21.78
C LEU A 311 8.70 1.24 22.74
N PHE A 312 9.23 1.14 23.97
CA PHE A 312 8.80 0.15 24.95
C PHE A 312 7.44 0.47 25.57
N PRO A 313 6.58 -0.54 25.84
CA PRO A 313 6.85 -1.98 25.72
C PRO A 313 6.81 -2.46 24.27
N VAL A 314 7.72 -3.38 23.94
CA VAL A 314 7.77 -4.06 22.65
C VAL A 314 7.40 -5.53 22.90
N SER A 315 6.47 -6.05 22.11
CA SER A 315 6.10 -7.46 22.11
C SER A 315 6.35 -8.06 20.73
N GLY A 316 6.73 -9.33 20.67
CA GLY A 316 6.91 -10.06 19.42
C GLY A 316 5.98 -11.27 19.30
N GLU A 317 5.62 -11.62 18.08
CA GLU A 317 4.89 -12.83 17.72
C GLU A 317 5.80 -13.62 16.77
N THR A 318 6.22 -14.81 17.18
CA THR A 318 7.04 -15.69 16.34
C THR A 318 6.20 -16.13 15.16
N VAL A 319 6.64 -15.78 13.95
CA VAL A 319 6.00 -16.20 12.70
C VAL A 319 6.62 -17.51 12.24
N LYS A 320 7.94 -17.62 12.37
CA LYS A 320 8.74 -18.80 12.06
C LYS A 320 10.07 -18.78 12.81
N ASP A 321 10.81 -19.90 12.77
CA ASP A 321 12.13 -19.97 13.41
C ASP A 321 13.05 -18.86 12.86
N GLY A 322 13.47 -17.95 13.73
CA GLY A 322 14.33 -16.82 13.36
C GLY A 322 13.65 -15.64 12.67
N LEU A 323 12.32 -15.61 12.52
CA LEU A 323 11.58 -14.42 12.06
C LEU A 323 10.35 -14.18 12.96
N ALA A 324 10.29 -12.97 13.52
CA ALA A 324 9.19 -12.53 14.36
C ALA A 324 8.57 -11.24 13.83
N ARG A 325 7.28 -11.10 14.09
CA ARG A 325 6.52 -9.88 13.87
C ARG A 325 6.56 -9.07 15.16
N PHE A 326 7.02 -7.83 15.10
CA PHE A 326 7.17 -6.99 16.30
C PHE A 326 6.09 -5.91 16.38
N TYR A 327 5.68 -5.63 17.61
CA TYR A 327 4.68 -4.63 17.99
C TYR A 327 5.24 -3.70 19.05
N ALA A 328 4.95 -2.41 18.95
CA ALA A 328 5.24 -1.40 19.96
C ALA A 328 3.94 -0.89 20.59
N GLY A 329 3.98 -0.78 21.91
CA GLY A 329 2.88 -0.31 22.74
C GLY A 329 1.64 -1.19 22.64
N LEU A 330 0.70 -0.85 23.50
CA LEU A 330 -0.67 -1.32 23.51
C LEU A 330 -1.52 -0.08 23.86
N PHE A 331 -2.61 0.15 23.17
CA PHE A 331 -3.39 1.39 23.27
C PHE A 331 -4.85 1.00 23.38
N PHE A 332 -5.64 1.80 24.09
CA PHE A 332 -7.07 1.50 24.30
C PHE A 332 -7.98 2.36 23.43
N SER A 333 -7.43 3.42 22.84
CA SER A 333 -8.09 4.26 21.84
C SER A 333 -7.31 4.28 20.52
N TYR A 334 -8.02 4.47 19.41
CA TYR A 334 -7.38 4.63 18.12
C TYR A 334 -6.58 5.94 18.04
N GLU A 335 -7.08 7.02 18.65
CA GLU A 335 -6.42 8.32 18.64
C GLU A 335 -5.03 8.27 19.30
N GLU A 336 -4.90 7.62 20.46
CA GLU A 336 -3.61 7.42 21.11
C GLU A 336 -2.69 6.51 20.29
N ALA A 337 -3.23 5.43 19.71
CA ALA A 337 -2.46 4.54 18.86
C ALA A 337 -1.91 5.26 17.62
N SER A 338 -2.72 6.12 17.00
CA SER A 338 -2.33 6.92 15.83
C SER A 338 -1.25 7.95 16.20
N ARG A 339 -1.41 8.64 17.34
CA ARG A 339 -0.36 9.55 17.88
C ARG A 339 0.93 8.80 18.19
N GLY A 340 0.84 7.64 18.82
CA GLY A 340 1.99 6.79 19.10
C GLY A 340 2.69 6.30 17.83
N ASN A 341 1.92 5.94 16.81
CA ASN A 341 2.42 5.52 15.51
C ASN A 341 3.15 6.65 14.77
N ALA A 342 2.66 7.89 14.87
CA ALA A 342 3.38 9.06 14.34
C ALA A 342 4.75 9.21 15.01
N PHE A 343 4.83 9.07 16.33
CA PHE A 343 6.11 9.10 17.07
C PHE A 343 7.06 7.97 16.64
N VAL A 344 6.55 6.74 16.50
CA VAL A 344 7.32 5.58 16.02
C VAL A 344 7.89 5.83 14.62
N ARG A 345 7.07 6.37 13.71
CA ARG A 345 7.48 6.69 12.32
C ARG A 345 8.58 7.73 12.26
N GLU A 346 8.47 8.79 13.06
CA GLU A 346 9.44 9.87 13.10
C GLU A 346 10.76 9.47 13.77
N SER A 347 10.70 8.61 14.80
CA SER A 347 11.82 8.33 15.68
C SER A 347 12.65 7.11 15.29
N ALA A 348 12.03 6.06 14.73
CA ALA A 348 12.71 4.78 14.58
C ALA A 348 12.25 3.94 13.36
N ILE A 349 10.94 3.75 13.18
CA ILE A 349 10.39 2.78 12.22
C ILE A 349 9.40 3.50 11.29
N PRO A 350 9.87 4.08 10.16
CA PRO A 350 9.02 4.81 9.20
C PRO A 350 7.89 3.96 8.61
N ASN A 351 8.04 2.64 8.69
CA ASN A 351 7.13 1.66 8.09
C ASN A 351 6.12 1.03 9.06
N SER A 352 5.91 1.65 10.21
CA SER A 352 4.95 1.17 11.21
C SER A 352 3.49 1.53 10.89
N PHE A 353 2.56 0.72 11.40
CA PHE A 353 1.11 0.95 11.28
C PHE A 353 0.33 0.39 12.48
N VAL A 354 -0.81 1.01 12.79
CA VAL A 354 -1.70 0.58 13.89
C VAL A 354 -2.47 -0.67 13.49
N VAL A 355 -2.54 -1.67 14.38
CA VAL A 355 -3.30 -2.92 14.25
C VAL A 355 -4.28 -3.05 15.43
N PRO A 356 -5.58 -3.21 15.17
CA PRO A 356 -6.55 -3.46 16.23
C PRO A 356 -6.68 -4.95 16.55
N PHE A 357 -6.87 -5.24 17.83
CA PHE A 357 -7.17 -6.55 18.38
C PHE A 357 -8.43 -6.45 19.24
N TYR A 358 -9.26 -7.50 19.19
CA TYR A 358 -10.44 -7.65 20.03
C TYR A 358 -10.48 -9.06 20.60
N ASN A 359 -10.41 -9.17 21.93
CA ASN A 359 -10.38 -10.46 22.65
C ASN A 359 -9.31 -11.42 22.09
N GLY A 360 -8.07 -10.94 22.00
CA GLY A 360 -6.96 -11.74 21.47
C GLY A 360 -6.86 -11.81 19.94
N GLN A 361 -7.90 -11.45 19.20
CA GLN A 361 -7.95 -11.65 17.74
C GLN A 361 -7.79 -10.34 16.96
N LYS A 362 -6.99 -10.37 15.89
CA LYS A 362 -6.86 -9.26 14.94
C LYS A 362 -8.22 -9.00 14.26
N ILE A 363 -8.63 -7.73 14.22
CA ILE A 363 -9.87 -7.31 13.53
C ILE A 363 -9.58 -6.23 12.48
N SER A 364 -10.58 -5.84 11.68
CA SER A 364 -10.45 -4.70 10.77
C SER A 364 -10.51 -3.38 11.53
N MET A 365 -9.90 -2.34 10.96
CA MET A 365 -9.99 -0.98 11.50
C MET A 365 -11.43 -0.47 11.58
N SER A 366 -12.25 -0.69 10.55
CA SER A 366 -13.68 -0.34 10.58
C SER A 366 -14.44 -0.98 11.73
N ARG A 367 -14.20 -2.26 11.99
CA ARG A 367 -14.82 -2.97 13.10
C ARG A 367 -14.35 -2.42 14.44
N ALA A 368 -13.06 -2.07 14.55
CA ALA A 368 -12.49 -1.46 15.74
C ALA A 368 -13.13 -0.11 16.05
N VAL A 369 -13.20 0.78 15.06
CA VAL A 369 -13.87 2.09 15.15
C VAL A 369 -15.35 1.94 15.53
N ALA A 370 -16.07 0.99 14.93
CA ALA A 370 -17.47 0.74 15.28
C ALA A 370 -17.65 0.29 16.75
N ILE A 371 -16.74 -0.53 17.28
CA ILE A 371 -16.74 -0.95 18.69
C ILE A 371 -16.37 0.23 19.61
N GLU A 372 -15.42 1.05 19.21
CA GLU A 372 -14.97 2.24 19.97
C GLU A 372 -16.07 3.30 20.07
N GLN A 373 -16.78 3.57 18.97
CA GLN A 373 -17.95 4.45 18.94
C GLN A 373 -19.10 3.93 19.82
N GLN A 374 -19.30 2.61 19.89
CA GLN A 374 -20.31 2.01 20.78
C GLN A 374 -19.94 2.16 22.25
N ARG A 375 -18.65 2.10 22.60
CA ARG A 375 -18.16 2.29 23.98
C ARG A 375 -18.39 3.71 24.49
N GLY A 376 -18.25 4.74 23.65
CA GLY A 376 -18.46 6.14 24.04
C GLY A 376 -19.93 6.60 24.04
N ALA A 377 -20.87 5.72 23.69
CA ALA A 377 -22.31 6.01 23.65
C ALA A 377 -23.08 5.47 24.88
N GLU A 378 -22.41 4.74 25.77
CA GLU A 378 -22.91 4.28 27.07
C GLU A 378 -22.42 5.21 28.19
#